data_AF-M7BEV9-F1
#
_entry.id   AF-M7BEV9-F1
#
_cell.length_a   1.000
_cell.length_b   1.000
_cell.length_c   1.000
_cell.angle_alpha   90.00
_cell.angle_beta   90.00
_cell.angle_gamma   90.00
#
_symmetry.space_group_name_H-M   'P 1'
#
loop_
_entity.id
_entity.type
_entity.pdbx_description
1 polymer ?
#
loop_
_entity_poly.entity_id
_entity_poly.type
_entity_poly.pdbx_seq_one_letter_code
_entity_poly.pdbx_strand_id
1 'polypeptide(L)'
;MTSGLDSMGPSWARPHVDIYQIFYLAAVFCLIYVLLKVIQLCRRRQQLLKALDCFPGPPRHWLYGHAHELQDQELNKIMSWVEKYPGAHSVWFGGFLGFLNIYHPEYAKAVYSRGGKGLIVLHGPKWLQHRSLLTPAFHNDILKTYVSLMADSTKVMLDKWEKRVTKDKSLDIFEDVGLMALDSMLKCTFSYQSNCQNSENTFLTAIRQLTAMVQERTRTFLYHNDLIYWFSPPGRRFRNACRIVHGHTGSLVSLHIYALHRNPTVWKDPEVFDPLRFSQDNLSDQHPFAFMPFAAGPRNCIGQQFAMTELKVAVALTLLRFELAPDLTTPPNEVTQLILRSMTGIHLQLKKLS
;
A
#
# COMPACT_ATOMS: atom_id res chain seq x y z
N MET A 1 -7.39 -7.38 96.79
CA MET A 1 -8.59 -6.66 96.31
C MET A 1 -8.10 -5.26 95.96
N THR A 2 -7.91 -4.85 94.71
CA THR A 2 -8.80 -4.91 93.54
C THR A 2 -8.00 -5.08 92.25
N SER A 3 -8.68 -5.59 91.23
CA SER A 3 -8.23 -6.03 89.91
C SER A 3 -7.62 -4.94 89.02
N GLY A 4 -6.42 -5.21 88.49
CA GLY A 4 -5.88 -4.55 87.29
C GLY A 4 -6.26 -5.32 86.03
N LEU A 5 -7.00 -4.67 85.13
CA LEU A 5 -7.34 -5.14 83.80
C LEU A 5 -7.34 -3.92 82.88
N ASP A 6 -6.15 -3.40 82.59
CA ASP A 6 -5.96 -2.38 81.55
C ASP A 6 -5.96 -3.08 80.19
N SER A 7 -7.03 -2.84 79.44
CA SER A 7 -7.25 -3.30 78.08
C SER A 7 -6.28 -2.62 77.11
N MET A 8 -5.38 -3.40 76.50
CA MET A 8 -4.66 -3.00 75.29
C MET A 8 -5.63 -2.96 74.10
N GLY A 9 -5.94 -1.77 73.60
CA GLY A 9 -6.59 -1.57 72.30
C GLY A 9 -5.58 -1.03 71.29
N PRO A 10 -5.48 -1.56 70.05
CA PRO A 10 -4.44 -1.14 69.12
C PRO A 10 -4.81 0.16 68.40
N SER A 11 -3.91 1.15 68.45
CA SER A 11 -4.00 2.41 67.71
C SER A 11 -3.71 2.18 66.22
N TRP A 12 -4.73 1.87 65.43
CA TRP A 12 -4.64 1.92 63.96
C TRP A 12 -5.22 3.25 63.47
N ALA A 13 -4.43 4.32 63.54
CA ALA A 13 -4.73 5.53 62.78
C ALA A 13 -4.51 5.21 61.29
N ARG A 14 -5.59 4.92 60.56
CA ARG A 14 -5.54 4.86 59.09
C ARG A 14 -5.32 6.29 58.59
N PRO A 15 -4.26 6.57 57.81
CA PRO A 15 -4.11 7.90 57.22
C PRO A 15 -5.30 8.14 56.29
N HIS A 16 -6.11 9.16 56.58
CA HIS A 16 -7.12 9.68 55.67
C HIS A 16 -6.38 10.25 54.47
N VAL A 17 -6.20 9.43 53.43
CA VAL A 17 -5.66 9.93 52.16
C VAL A 17 -6.75 10.77 51.52
N ASP A 18 -6.50 12.08 51.45
CA ASP A 18 -7.47 13.04 50.97
C ASP A 18 -7.70 12.82 49.46
N ILE A 19 -8.88 12.31 49.11
CA ILE A 19 -9.21 11.86 47.75
C ILE A 19 -9.02 13.00 46.74
N TYR A 20 -9.27 14.25 47.16
CA TYR A 20 -9.03 15.45 46.37
C TYR A 20 -7.54 15.68 46.05
N GLN A 21 -6.63 15.36 46.98
CA GLN A 21 -5.18 15.46 46.72
C GLN A 21 -4.73 14.41 45.70
N ILE A 22 -5.30 13.19 45.74
CA ILE A 22 -5.01 12.17 44.73
C ILE A 22 -5.48 12.62 43.34
N PHE A 23 -6.71 13.13 43.22
CA PHE A 23 -7.24 13.61 41.93
C PHE A 23 -6.46 14.82 41.40
N TYR A 24 -6.06 15.75 42.28
CA TYR A 24 -5.25 16.89 41.91
C TYR A 24 -3.87 16.46 41.39
N LEU A 25 -3.18 15.56 42.10
CA LEU A 25 -1.89 15.02 41.67
C LEU A 25 -2.00 14.25 40.34
N ALA A 26 -3.09 13.48 40.17
CA ALA A 26 -3.36 12.78 38.91
C ALA A 26 -3.62 13.77 37.75
N ALA A 27 -4.37 14.85 37.98
CA ALA A 27 -4.64 15.88 36.99
C ALA A 27 -3.36 16.64 36.60
N VAL A 28 -2.51 17.01 37.58
CA VAL A 28 -1.21 17.64 37.35
C VAL A 28 -0.28 16.70 36.57
N PHE A 29 -0.22 15.42 36.93
CA PHE A 29 0.57 14.42 36.20
C PHE A 29 0.07 14.25 34.76
N CYS A 30 -1.24 14.21 34.54
CA CYS A 30 -1.84 14.19 33.20
C CYS A 30 -1.50 15.44 32.39
N LEU A 31 -1.57 16.64 32.98
CA LEU A 31 -1.20 17.89 32.33
C LEU A 31 0.28 17.92 31.95
N ILE A 32 1.17 17.49 32.86
CA ILE A 32 2.62 17.39 32.59
C ILE A 32 2.87 16.39 31.46
N TYR A 33 2.21 15.22 31.48
CA TYR A 33 2.36 14.22 30.42
C TYR A 33 1.88 14.75 29.06
N VAL A 34 0.74 15.44 29.01
CA VAL A 34 0.22 16.09 27.81
C VAL A 34 1.21 17.14 27.31
N LEU A 35 1.72 18.00 28.20
CA LEU A 35 2.70 19.03 27.86
C LEU A 35 3.98 18.41 27.26
N LEU A 36 4.51 17.36 27.88
CA LEU A 36 5.66 16.62 27.36
C LEU A 36 5.39 16.01 25.98
N LYS A 37 4.17 15.50 25.75
CA LYS A 37 3.75 14.98 24.44
C LYS A 37 3.63 16.07 23.39
N VAL A 38 3.09 17.24 23.74
CA VAL A 38 3.03 18.41 22.86
C VAL A 38 4.43 18.89 22.50
N ILE A 39 5.34 19.00 23.47
CA ILE A 39 6.75 19.38 23.23
C ILE A 39 7.42 18.35 22.30
N GLN A 40 7.21 17.04 22.54
CA GLN A 40 7.73 15.97 21.70
C GLN A 40 7.20 16.08 20.26
N LEU A 41 5.90 16.35 20.10
CA LEU A 41 5.24 16.51 18.81
C LEU A 41 5.78 17.75 18.06
N CYS A 42 5.93 18.88 18.75
CA CYS A 42 6.50 20.11 18.20
C CYS A 42 7.96 19.92 17.76
N ARG A 43 8.79 19.26 18.58
CA ARG A 43 10.18 18.93 18.22
C ARG A 43 10.24 18.01 16.99
N ARG A 44 9.41 16.96 16.96
CA ARG A 44 9.32 16.06 15.81
C ARG A 44 8.88 16.77 14.54
N ARG A 45 7.89 17.68 14.65
CA ARG A 45 7.45 18.52 13.53
C ARG A 45 8.57 19.41 13.02
N GLN A 46 9.31 20.07 13.92
CA GLN A 46 10.47 20.89 13.54
C GLN A 46 11.57 20.06 12.86
N GLN A 47 11.85 18.85 13.33
CA GLN A 47 12.82 17.94 12.69
C GLN A 47 12.37 17.54 11.28
N LEU A 48 11.10 17.18 11.09
CA LEU A 48 10.54 16.87 9.77
C LEU A 48 10.58 18.07 8.83
N LEU A 49 10.25 19.28 9.32
CA LEU A 49 10.34 20.50 8.53
C LEU A 49 11.78 20.76 8.07
N LYS A 50 12.75 20.68 8.98
CA LYS A 50 14.18 20.83 8.65
C LYS A 50 14.66 19.77 7.66
N ALA A 51 14.22 18.52 7.81
CA ALA A 51 14.60 17.43 6.91
C ALA A 51 14.01 17.57 5.50
N LEU A 52 12.84 18.22 5.38
CA LEU A 52 12.14 18.45 4.12
C LEU A 52 12.41 19.84 3.52
N ASP A 53 13.13 20.73 4.23
CA ASP A 53 13.39 22.12 3.83
C ASP A 53 14.21 22.21 2.54
N CYS A 54 15.10 21.22 2.32
CA CYS A 54 15.90 21.12 1.11
C CYS A 54 15.11 20.66 -0.13
N PHE A 55 13.82 20.31 0.03
CA PHE A 55 12.97 19.79 -1.03
C PHE A 55 11.79 20.74 -1.27
N PRO A 56 11.80 21.51 -2.38
CA PRO A 56 10.71 22.41 -2.70
C PRO A 56 9.42 21.60 -2.89
N GLY A 57 8.29 22.19 -2.52
CA GLY A 57 6.99 21.53 -2.59
C GLY A 57 5.86 22.52 -2.83
N PRO A 58 4.67 22.02 -3.17
CA PRO A 58 3.48 22.84 -3.35
C PRO A 58 3.09 23.57 -2.07
N PRO A 59 2.35 24.69 -2.17
CA PRO A 59 1.84 25.41 -1.01
C PRO A 59 0.91 24.51 -0.21
N ARG A 60 1.05 24.54 1.11
CA ARG A 60 0.31 23.64 2.02
C ARG A 60 -0.75 24.39 2.81
N HIS A 61 -1.92 23.77 2.98
CA HIS A 61 -2.91 24.25 3.93
C HIS A 61 -2.43 23.99 5.37
N TRP A 62 -2.63 24.94 6.27
CA TRP A 62 -2.14 24.88 7.66
C TRP A 62 -2.68 23.67 8.44
N LEU A 63 -3.92 23.26 8.14
CA LEU A 63 -4.60 22.14 8.81
C LEU A 63 -4.55 20.82 8.03
N TYR A 64 -4.73 20.87 6.71
CA TYR A 64 -4.95 19.69 5.86
C TYR A 64 -3.71 19.29 5.06
N GLY A 65 -2.65 20.10 5.07
CA GLY A 65 -1.51 19.89 4.19
C GLY A 65 -1.98 19.95 2.73
N HIS A 66 -1.75 18.87 1.98
CA HIS A 66 -2.15 18.68 0.60
C HIS A 66 -3.32 17.69 0.43
N ALA A 67 -3.90 17.19 1.53
CA ALA A 67 -4.90 16.12 1.47
C ALA A 67 -6.14 16.50 0.63
N HIS A 68 -6.57 17.76 0.69
CA HIS A 68 -7.72 18.26 -0.07
C HIS A 68 -7.42 18.40 -1.57
N GLU A 69 -6.17 18.68 -1.94
CA GLU A 69 -5.78 18.78 -3.37
C GLU A 69 -5.65 17.41 -4.04
N LEU A 70 -5.55 16.33 -3.25
CA LEU A 70 -5.35 14.95 -3.72
C LEU A 70 -6.65 14.12 -3.70
N GLN A 71 -7.81 14.72 -3.39
CA GLN A 71 -9.03 13.98 -3.07
C GLN A 71 -9.76 13.40 -4.30
N ASP A 72 -9.83 14.17 -5.40
CA ASP A 72 -10.64 13.81 -6.59
C ASP A 72 -9.82 13.64 -7.88
N GLN A 73 -8.56 14.10 -7.91
CA GLN A 73 -7.65 14.02 -9.08
C GLN A 73 -6.19 13.82 -8.66
N GLU A 74 -5.95 12.89 -7.73
CA GLU A 74 -4.64 12.64 -7.13
C GLU A 74 -3.52 12.53 -8.17
N LEU A 75 -3.70 11.68 -9.19
CA LEU A 75 -2.66 11.39 -10.19
C LEU A 75 -2.35 12.59 -11.08
N ASN A 76 -3.36 13.27 -11.64
CA ASN A 76 -3.17 14.46 -12.49
C ASN A 76 -2.49 15.59 -11.71
N LYS A 77 -2.87 15.77 -10.44
CA LYS A 77 -2.28 16.79 -9.59
C LYS A 77 -0.81 16.48 -9.27
N ILE A 78 -0.50 15.23 -8.97
CA ILE A 78 0.88 14.78 -8.75
C ILE A 78 1.72 14.98 -10.02
N MET A 79 1.20 14.69 -11.21
CA MET A 79 1.91 14.95 -12.47
C MET A 79 2.24 16.43 -12.66
N SER A 80 1.30 17.34 -12.36
CA SER A 80 1.57 18.79 -12.41
C SER A 80 2.67 19.23 -11.43
N TRP A 81 2.84 18.53 -10.30
CA TRP A 81 3.90 18.82 -9.34
C TRP A 81 5.24 18.21 -9.75
N VAL A 82 5.23 17.06 -10.42
CA VAL A 82 6.44 16.41 -10.95
C VAL A 82 7.10 17.30 -12.01
N GLU A 83 6.30 17.96 -12.87
CA GLU A 83 6.79 18.94 -13.85
C GLU A 83 7.41 20.17 -13.17
N LYS A 84 6.80 20.64 -12.07
CA LYS A 84 7.21 21.86 -11.37
C LYS A 84 8.40 21.67 -10.43
N TYR A 85 8.57 20.47 -9.89
CA TYR A 85 9.61 20.15 -8.89
C TYR A 85 10.43 18.95 -9.38
N PRO A 86 11.58 19.16 -10.04
CA PRO A 86 12.38 18.05 -10.54
C PRO A 86 13.01 17.23 -9.41
N GLY A 87 13.05 15.90 -9.58
CA GLY A 87 13.70 14.99 -8.64
C GLY A 87 12.80 14.45 -7.53
N ALA A 88 12.40 15.34 -6.61
CA ALA A 88 11.58 15.02 -5.46
C ALA A 88 10.86 16.26 -4.92
N HIS A 89 9.70 16.09 -4.29
CA HIS A 89 8.99 17.17 -3.60
C HIS A 89 8.43 16.72 -2.26
N SER A 90 8.29 17.66 -1.32
CA SER A 90 7.67 17.38 -0.03
C SER A 90 6.14 17.35 -0.13
N VAL A 91 5.51 16.33 0.45
CA VAL A 91 4.05 16.19 0.54
C VAL A 91 3.63 16.08 2.00
N TRP A 92 2.62 16.85 2.40
CA TRP A 92 2.10 16.88 3.75
C TRP A 92 0.66 16.37 3.78
N PHE A 93 0.36 15.47 4.71
CA PHE A 93 -1.00 15.07 5.06
C PHE A 93 -1.31 15.62 6.46
N GLY A 94 -1.97 16.77 6.51
CA GLY A 94 -2.13 17.55 7.73
C GLY A 94 -0.83 18.21 8.23
N GLY A 95 -0.81 18.61 9.50
CA GLY A 95 0.27 19.41 10.08
C GLY A 95 1.53 18.65 10.56
N PHE A 96 1.47 17.32 10.65
CA PHE A 96 2.47 16.50 11.35
C PHE A 96 3.00 15.30 10.56
N LEU A 97 2.36 14.94 9.45
CA LEU A 97 2.76 13.82 8.60
C LEU A 97 3.31 14.36 7.27
N GLY A 98 4.64 14.39 7.16
CA GLY A 98 5.35 14.82 5.95
C GLY A 98 6.07 13.64 5.31
N PHE A 99 5.97 13.53 3.99
CA PHE A 99 6.66 12.57 3.15
C PHE A 99 7.53 13.30 2.14
N LEU A 100 8.67 12.70 1.79
CA LEU A 100 9.38 13.07 0.58
C LEU A 100 8.88 12.19 -0.56
N ASN A 101 8.21 12.79 -1.54
CA ASN A 101 7.79 12.10 -2.74
C ASN A 101 8.96 12.11 -3.73
N ILE A 102 9.49 10.93 -4.05
CA ILE A 102 10.62 10.75 -4.97
C ILE A 102 10.14 10.06 -6.25
N TYR A 103 10.58 10.57 -7.39
CA TYR A 103 10.20 10.06 -8.73
C TYR A 103 11.38 10.14 -9.69
N HIS A 104 12.60 10.24 -9.16
CA HIS A 104 13.84 10.18 -9.91
C HIS A 104 14.64 8.90 -9.59
N PRO A 105 15.21 8.21 -10.60
CA PRO A 105 15.91 6.94 -10.44
C PRO A 105 17.00 6.94 -9.34
N GLU A 106 17.83 7.99 -9.29
CA GLU A 106 18.90 8.13 -8.28
C GLU A 106 18.39 8.20 -6.84
N TYR A 107 17.24 8.85 -6.61
CA TYR A 107 16.64 8.95 -5.27
C TYR A 107 15.97 7.63 -4.87
N ALA A 108 15.38 6.92 -5.83
CA ALA A 108 14.76 5.62 -5.59
C ALA A 108 15.78 4.58 -5.11
N LYS A 109 16.99 4.58 -5.69
CA LYS A 109 18.09 3.71 -5.30
C LYS A 109 18.48 3.85 -3.83
N ALA A 110 18.41 5.05 -3.26
CA ALA A 110 18.89 5.34 -1.90
C ALA A 110 17.97 4.84 -0.76
N VAL A 111 16.70 4.53 -1.05
CA VAL A 111 15.63 4.53 -0.03
C VAL A 111 15.12 3.15 0.37
N TYR A 112 15.24 2.13 -0.47
CA TYR A 112 14.49 0.87 -0.34
C TYR A 112 14.95 -0.12 0.75
N SER A 113 15.14 0.34 1.99
CA SER A 113 15.36 -0.52 3.15
C SER A 113 14.49 -0.12 4.35
N ARG A 114 13.50 -0.97 4.73
CA ARG A 114 13.00 -1.29 6.12
C ARG A 114 11.46 -1.20 6.37
N GLY A 115 10.87 -2.18 7.08
CA GLY A 115 9.86 -1.98 8.17
C GLY A 115 8.64 -2.95 8.31
N GLY A 116 8.47 -3.71 9.45
CA GLY A 116 7.30 -4.50 10.00
C GLY A 116 7.15 -6.04 9.72
N LYS A 117 6.05 -6.82 9.98
CA LYS A 117 6.04 -8.34 9.91
C LYS A 117 5.18 -8.98 8.78
N GLY A 118 5.80 -9.87 8.00
CA GLY A 118 5.40 -10.40 6.66
C GLY A 118 6.48 -9.99 5.63
N LEU A 119 6.83 -10.74 4.56
CA LEU A 119 8.05 -10.43 3.75
C LEU A 119 8.12 -8.99 3.23
N ILE A 120 6.97 -8.42 2.82
CA ILE A 120 6.81 -7.02 2.38
C ILE A 120 7.26 -6.03 3.47
N VAL A 121 7.05 -6.43 4.72
CA VAL A 121 7.15 -5.63 5.91
C VAL A 121 8.50 -5.97 6.62
N LEU A 122 8.94 -7.22 6.74
CA LEU A 122 10.15 -7.65 7.49
C LEU A 122 11.37 -6.80 7.17
N HIS A 123 12.32 -6.62 8.09
CA HIS A 123 13.59 -5.92 7.81
C HIS A 123 14.77 -6.63 8.48
N GLY A 124 15.98 -6.25 8.07
CA GLY A 124 17.23 -6.80 8.63
C GLY A 124 17.43 -8.30 8.38
N PRO A 125 18.16 -9.01 9.25
CA PRO A 125 18.50 -10.42 9.07
C PRO A 125 17.26 -11.34 8.95
N LYS A 126 16.18 -11.02 9.67
CA LYS A 126 14.93 -11.80 9.62
C LYS A 126 14.25 -11.70 8.26
N TRP A 127 14.29 -10.53 7.63
CA TRP A 127 13.82 -10.39 6.26
C TRP A 127 14.66 -11.23 5.29
N LEU A 128 15.99 -11.17 5.43
CA LEU A 128 16.90 -11.92 4.56
C LEU A 128 16.64 -13.43 4.69
N GLN A 129 16.48 -13.94 5.92
CA GLN A 129 16.14 -15.34 6.17
C GLN A 129 14.83 -15.75 5.46
N HIS A 130 13.76 -14.98 5.66
CA HIS A 130 12.47 -15.28 5.01
C HIS A 130 12.55 -15.14 3.48
N ARG A 131 13.32 -14.16 2.97
CA ARG A 131 13.54 -13.98 1.53
C ARG A 131 14.27 -15.17 0.94
N SER A 132 15.36 -15.62 1.56
CA SER A 132 16.14 -16.77 1.11
C SER A 132 15.33 -18.07 1.15
N LEU A 133 14.45 -18.24 2.15
CA LEU A 133 13.56 -19.41 2.23
C LEU A 133 12.50 -19.44 1.13
N LEU A 134 11.95 -18.29 0.74
CA LEU A 134 10.85 -18.21 -0.22
C LEU A 134 11.31 -18.08 -1.68
N THR A 135 12.51 -17.54 -1.94
CA THR A 135 12.99 -17.29 -3.31
C THR A 135 13.05 -18.55 -4.17
N PRO A 136 13.46 -19.74 -3.66
CA PRO A 136 13.47 -20.96 -4.46
C PRO A 136 12.10 -21.32 -5.06
N ALA A 137 11.00 -21.04 -4.36
CA ALA A 137 9.63 -21.35 -4.83
C ALA A 137 9.22 -20.58 -6.09
N PHE A 138 9.93 -19.50 -6.42
CA PHE A 138 9.68 -18.66 -7.59
C PHE A 138 10.79 -18.81 -8.66
N HIS A 139 11.61 -19.85 -8.55
CA HIS A 139 12.62 -20.17 -9.56
C HIS A 139 11.98 -20.67 -10.85
N ASN A 140 12.58 -20.34 -12.00
CA ASN A 140 12.02 -20.62 -13.33
C ASN A 140 11.67 -22.10 -13.55
N ASP A 141 12.43 -23.03 -12.97
CA ASP A 141 12.15 -24.47 -13.13
C ASP A 141 10.87 -24.92 -12.44
N ILE A 142 10.51 -24.30 -11.31
CA ILE A 142 9.22 -24.54 -10.66
C ILE A 142 8.11 -23.87 -11.47
N LEU A 143 8.33 -22.64 -11.94
CA LEU A 143 7.34 -21.89 -12.73
C LEU A 143 6.94 -22.61 -14.03
N LYS A 144 7.84 -23.36 -14.66
CA LYS A 144 7.52 -24.21 -15.82
C LYS A 144 6.39 -25.19 -15.53
N THR A 145 6.33 -25.74 -14.31
CA THR A 145 5.26 -26.67 -13.91
C THR A 145 3.93 -25.97 -13.65
N TYR A 146 3.95 -24.67 -13.40
CA TYR A 146 2.75 -23.85 -13.17
C TYR A 146 2.07 -23.37 -14.45
N VAL A 147 2.75 -23.40 -15.59
CA VAL A 147 2.20 -22.91 -16.86
C VAL A 147 0.89 -23.62 -17.23
N SER A 148 0.81 -24.94 -17.04
CA SER A 148 -0.42 -25.70 -17.30
C SER A 148 -1.55 -25.29 -16.36
N LEU A 149 -1.26 -25.09 -15.07
CA LEU A 149 -2.24 -24.65 -14.07
C LEU A 149 -2.74 -23.23 -14.34
N MET A 150 -1.84 -22.31 -14.72
CA MET A 150 -2.18 -20.95 -15.17
C MET A 150 -3.07 -20.98 -16.42
N ALA A 151 -2.73 -21.83 -17.39
CA ALA A 151 -3.54 -22.01 -18.59
C ALA A 151 -4.94 -22.56 -18.27
N ASP A 152 -5.05 -23.50 -17.34
CA ASP A 152 -6.34 -24.07 -16.96
C ASP A 152 -7.22 -23.06 -16.20
N SER A 153 -6.65 -22.28 -15.28
CA SER A 153 -7.36 -21.16 -14.63
C SER A 153 -7.81 -20.11 -15.66
N THR A 154 -6.97 -19.83 -16.66
CA THR A 154 -7.32 -18.90 -17.76
C THR A 154 -8.46 -19.46 -18.60
N LYS A 155 -8.43 -20.74 -18.99
CA LYS A 155 -9.51 -21.36 -19.78
C LYS A 155 -10.86 -21.27 -19.07
N VAL A 156 -10.91 -21.51 -17.75
CA VAL A 156 -12.16 -21.38 -16.97
C VAL A 156 -12.74 -19.97 -17.07
N MET A 157 -11.89 -18.94 -17.02
CA MET A 157 -12.30 -17.54 -17.20
C MET A 157 -12.82 -17.31 -18.63
N LEU A 158 -12.06 -17.74 -19.64
CA LEU A 158 -12.41 -17.56 -21.04
C LEU A 158 -13.70 -18.30 -21.46
N ASP A 159 -13.95 -19.49 -20.90
CA ASP A 159 -15.18 -20.27 -21.14
C ASP A 159 -16.42 -19.53 -20.58
N LYS A 160 -16.26 -18.70 -19.54
CA LYS A 160 -17.33 -17.84 -19.03
C LYS A 160 -17.55 -16.64 -19.92
N TRP A 161 -16.47 -16.00 -20.37
CA TRP A 161 -16.56 -14.89 -21.30
C TRP A 161 -17.30 -15.32 -22.56
N GLU A 162 -16.98 -16.50 -23.09
CA GLU A 162 -17.66 -17.05 -24.27
C GLU A 162 -19.18 -17.19 -24.09
N LYS A 163 -19.64 -17.62 -22.91
CA LYS A 163 -21.07 -17.72 -22.58
C LYS A 163 -21.75 -16.37 -22.37
N ARG A 164 -20.98 -15.35 -21.98
CA ARG A 164 -21.46 -13.98 -21.71
C ARG A 164 -21.37 -13.07 -22.94
N VAL A 165 -20.57 -13.44 -23.94
CA VAL A 165 -20.42 -12.68 -25.19
C VAL A 165 -21.77 -12.59 -25.88
N THR A 166 -22.29 -11.38 -25.95
CA THR A 166 -23.44 -11.02 -26.77
C THR A 166 -23.00 -9.88 -27.70
N LYS A 167 -23.52 -9.85 -28.93
CA LYS A 167 -22.98 -9.03 -30.02
C LYS A 167 -22.92 -7.52 -29.72
N ASP A 168 -23.69 -7.05 -28.73
CA ASP A 168 -23.89 -5.62 -28.44
C ASP A 168 -23.65 -5.23 -26.96
N LYS A 169 -23.02 -6.08 -26.12
CA LYS A 169 -22.75 -5.73 -24.72
C LYS A 169 -21.28 -5.81 -24.36
N SER A 170 -20.79 -4.76 -23.72
CA SER A 170 -19.51 -4.73 -23.04
C SER A 170 -19.53 -5.59 -21.78
N LEU A 171 -18.39 -6.19 -21.45
CA LEU A 171 -18.17 -6.93 -20.21
C LEU A 171 -17.11 -6.20 -19.37
N ASP A 172 -17.38 -5.97 -18.08
CA ASP A 172 -16.32 -5.60 -17.13
C ASP A 172 -15.46 -6.83 -16.82
N ILE A 173 -14.20 -6.80 -17.24
CA ILE A 173 -13.28 -7.93 -17.08
C ILE A 173 -12.53 -7.93 -15.74
N PHE A 174 -12.58 -6.84 -14.96
CA PHE A 174 -11.70 -6.67 -13.81
C PHE A 174 -11.91 -7.75 -12.74
N GLU A 175 -13.17 -8.07 -12.43
CA GLU A 175 -13.51 -9.09 -11.45
C GLU A 175 -13.10 -10.50 -11.93
N ASP A 176 -13.46 -10.86 -13.15
CA ASP A 176 -13.16 -12.17 -13.73
C ASP A 176 -11.63 -12.42 -13.78
N VAL A 177 -10.84 -11.42 -14.18
CA VAL A 177 -9.36 -11.52 -14.18
C VAL A 177 -8.81 -11.65 -12.76
N GLY A 178 -9.36 -10.91 -11.78
CA GLY A 178 -8.96 -11.03 -10.38
C GLY A 178 -9.25 -12.42 -9.79
N LEU A 179 -10.39 -13.02 -10.14
CA LEU A 179 -10.75 -14.39 -9.75
C LEU A 179 -9.81 -15.41 -10.38
N MET A 180 -9.48 -15.24 -11.67
CA MET A 180 -8.55 -16.08 -12.40
C MET A 180 -7.16 -16.08 -11.77
N ALA A 181 -6.62 -14.89 -11.47
CA ALA A 181 -5.31 -14.73 -10.85
C ALA A 181 -5.27 -15.35 -9.44
N LEU A 182 -6.34 -15.16 -8.64
CA LEU A 182 -6.40 -15.80 -7.32
C LEU A 182 -6.46 -17.33 -7.45
N ASP A 183 -7.29 -17.86 -8.35
CA ASP A 183 -7.42 -19.30 -8.57
C ASP A 183 -6.09 -19.91 -9.03
N SER A 184 -5.39 -19.26 -9.96
CA SER A 184 -4.07 -19.71 -10.42
C SER A 184 -3.04 -19.67 -9.28
N MET A 185 -2.98 -18.58 -8.51
CA MET A 185 -2.11 -18.48 -7.36
C MET A 185 -2.38 -19.60 -6.34
N LEU A 186 -3.64 -19.85 -5.99
CA LEU A 186 -4.01 -20.89 -5.04
C LEU A 186 -3.61 -22.30 -5.53
N LYS A 187 -3.81 -22.59 -6.81
CA LYS A 187 -3.38 -23.85 -7.42
C LYS A 187 -1.86 -24.01 -7.45
N CYS A 188 -1.13 -22.96 -7.83
CA CYS A 188 0.31 -23.03 -8.02
C CYS A 188 1.07 -23.03 -6.69
N THR A 189 0.77 -22.09 -5.79
CA THR A 189 1.57 -21.89 -4.58
C THR A 189 1.07 -22.67 -3.37
N PHE A 190 -0.22 -23.00 -3.32
CA PHE A 190 -0.84 -23.71 -2.19
C PHE A 190 -1.39 -25.08 -2.55
N SER A 191 -1.27 -25.51 -3.83
CA SER A 191 -1.88 -26.74 -4.33
C SER A 191 -3.37 -26.87 -3.97
N TYR A 192 -4.07 -25.73 -3.91
CA TYR A 192 -5.43 -25.63 -3.39
C TYR A 192 -6.42 -25.31 -4.50
N GLN A 193 -7.39 -26.21 -4.72
CA GLN A 193 -8.45 -26.04 -5.71
C GLN A 193 -9.64 -25.30 -5.09
N SER A 194 -9.60 -23.97 -5.16
CA SER A 194 -10.65 -23.14 -4.56
C SER A 194 -11.97 -23.12 -5.32
N ASN A 195 -11.94 -23.37 -6.63
CA ASN A 195 -13.06 -23.13 -7.56
C ASN A 195 -13.67 -21.71 -7.42
N CYS A 196 -12.89 -20.74 -6.94
CA CYS A 196 -13.36 -19.41 -6.57
C CYS A 196 -13.89 -18.58 -7.75
N GLN A 197 -13.63 -19.01 -8.98
CA GLN A 197 -14.23 -18.38 -10.14
C GLN A 197 -15.73 -18.72 -10.27
N ASN A 198 -16.19 -19.89 -9.79
CA ASN A 198 -17.55 -20.43 -10.03
C ASN A 198 -18.50 -20.27 -8.85
N SER A 199 -17.99 -19.96 -7.65
CA SER A 199 -18.78 -19.80 -6.42
C SER A 199 -18.44 -18.49 -5.72
N GLU A 200 -19.41 -17.89 -5.04
CA GLU A 200 -19.15 -16.74 -4.18
C GLU A 200 -18.20 -17.16 -3.04
N ASN A 201 -17.00 -16.58 -3.04
CA ASN A 201 -15.99 -16.92 -2.06
C ASN A 201 -15.93 -15.88 -0.93
N THR A 202 -16.27 -16.32 0.28
CA THR A 202 -16.18 -15.55 1.52
C THR A 202 -14.79 -14.91 1.75
N PHE A 203 -13.72 -15.54 1.25
CA PHE A 203 -12.35 -15.05 1.33
C PHE A 203 -12.12 -13.79 0.48
N LEU A 204 -12.69 -13.73 -0.72
CA LEU A 204 -12.57 -12.56 -1.61
C LEU A 204 -13.37 -11.38 -1.10
N THR A 205 -14.57 -11.62 -0.57
CA THR A 205 -15.36 -10.61 0.14
C THR A 205 -14.59 -10.07 1.34
N ALA A 206 -13.92 -10.95 2.11
CA ALA A 206 -13.08 -10.53 3.23
C ALA A 206 -11.85 -9.71 2.78
N ILE A 207 -11.18 -10.07 1.68
CA ILE A 207 -10.07 -9.26 1.11
C ILE A 207 -10.57 -7.90 0.62
N ARG A 208 -11.72 -7.85 -0.05
CA ARG A 208 -12.35 -6.60 -0.48
C ARG A 208 -12.68 -5.71 0.70
N GLN A 209 -13.30 -6.28 1.74
CA GLN A 209 -13.59 -5.56 2.99
C GLN A 209 -12.32 -5.09 3.69
N LEU A 210 -11.27 -5.91 3.77
CA LEU A 210 -9.98 -5.51 4.34
C LEU A 210 -9.33 -4.37 3.54
N THR A 211 -9.36 -4.44 2.22
CA THR A 211 -8.80 -3.39 1.35
C THR A 211 -9.62 -2.10 1.45
N ALA A 212 -10.95 -2.20 1.48
CA ALA A 212 -11.86 -1.08 1.68
C ALA A 212 -11.70 -0.45 3.08
N MET A 213 -11.52 -1.26 4.14
CA MET A 213 -11.24 -0.79 5.50
C MET A 213 -9.88 -0.07 5.58
N VAL A 214 -8.87 -0.53 4.84
CA VAL A 214 -7.57 0.16 4.70
C VAL A 214 -7.71 1.46 3.90
N GLN A 215 -8.64 1.54 2.95
CA GLN A 215 -8.94 2.76 2.18
C GLN A 215 -9.72 3.79 2.99
N GLU A 216 -10.74 3.36 3.74
CA GLU A 216 -11.54 4.22 4.63
C GLU A 216 -10.62 4.92 5.66
N ARG A 217 -9.61 4.21 6.14
CA ARG A 217 -8.55 4.75 7.00
C ARG A 217 -7.76 5.92 6.38
N THR A 218 -7.62 5.96 5.06
CA THR A 218 -6.86 7.00 4.36
C THR A 218 -7.74 8.22 4.03
N ARG A 219 -9.06 8.02 3.93
CA ARG A 219 -10.05 9.03 3.48
C ARG A 219 -10.88 9.64 4.62
N THR A 220 -10.98 9.02 5.79
CA THR A 220 -11.85 9.49 6.89
C THR A 220 -11.13 10.42 7.86
N PHE A 221 -11.36 11.73 7.69
CA PHE A 221 -10.73 12.86 8.40
C PHE A 221 -10.65 12.71 9.94
N LEU A 222 -11.66 12.14 10.59
CA LEU A 222 -11.70 11.95 12.05
C LEU A 222 -10.67 10.93 12.58
N TYR A 223 -10.19 10.01 11.75
CA TYR A 223 -9.12 9.07 12.08
C TYR A 223 -7.70 9.62 11.81
N HIS A 224 -7.56 10.83 11.26
CA HIS A 224 -6.28 11.54 11.18
C HIS A 224 -5.90 12.17 12.53
N ASN A 225 -6.86 12.35 13.43
CA ASN A 225 -6.60 12.81 14.78
C ASN A 225 -6.04 11.66 15.63
N ASP A 226 -4.75 11.74 15.93
CA ASP A 226 -4.01 10.75 16.71
C ASP A 226 -4.74 10.37 18.01
N LEU A 227 -5.37 11.33 18.71
CA LEU A 227 -5.98 11.07 20.01
C LEU A 227 -7.15 10.08 19.91
N ILE A 228 -8.08 10.33 18.98
CA ILE A 228 -9.29 9.52 18.80
C ILE A 228 -8.92 8.12 18.29
N TYR A 229 -7.99 8.05 17.34
CA TYR A 229 -7.54 6.78 16.79
C TYR A 229 -6.76 5.94 17.82
N TRP A 230 -5.95 6.56 18.70
CA TRP A 230 -5.15 5.85 19.71
C TRP A 230 -5.98 5.10 20.77
N PHE A 231 -7.21 5.57 21.06
CA PHE A 231 -8.11 4.87 22.00
C PHE A 231 -8.89 3.72 21.36
N SER A 232 -8.89 3.61 20.04
CA SER A 232 -9.46 2.46 19.34
C SER A 232 -8.59 1.20 19.51
N PRO A 233 -9.19 -0.01 19.56
CA PRO A 233 -8.44 -1.28 19.60
C PRO A 233 -7.43 -1.44 18.45
N PRO A 234 -7.71 -1.01 17.20
CA PRO A 234 -6.72 -1.00 16.11
C PRO A 234 -5.58 0.00 16.31
N GLY A 235 -5.86 1.20 16.84
CA GLY A 235 -4.85 2.23 17.07
C GLY A 235 -3.82 1.84 18.12
N ARG A 236 -4.21 1.10 19.17
CA ARG A 236 -3.26 0.54 20.15
C ARG A 236 -2.25 -0.42 19.50
N ARG A 237 -2.70 -1.27 18.57
CA ARG A 237 -1.84 -2.19 17.82
C ARG A 237 -0.92 -1.44 16.86
N PHE A 238 -1.45 -0.44 16.15
CA PHE A 238 -0.68 0.43 15.25
C PHE A 238 0.40 1.24 15.98
N ARG A 239 0.11 1.77 17.19
CA ARG A 239 1.07 2.51 18.02
C ARG A 239 2.26 1.65 18.43
N ASN A 240 2.02 0.39 18.79
CA ASN A 240 3.10 -0.52 19.16
C ASN A 240 4.00 -0.85 17.95
N ALA A 241 3.40 -1.03 16.76
CA ALA A 241 4.14 -1.24 15.52
C ALA A 241 4.94 0.01 15.08
N CYS A 242 4.33 1.20 15.14
CA CYS A 242 4.99 2.46 14.80
C CYS A 242 6.13 2.78 15.77
N ARG A 243 6.00 2.50 17.06
CA ARG A 243 7.07 2.73 18.06
C ARG A 243 8.33 1.91 17.73
N ILE A 244 8.17 0.73 17.15
CA ILE A 244 9.26 -0.14 16.71
C ILE A 244 9.93 0.42 15.45
N VAL A 245 9.14 0.93 14.49
CA VAL A 245 9.64 1.50 13.21
C VAL A 245 10.33 2.86 13.42
N HIS A 246 9.76 3.73 14.25
CA HIS A 246 10.32 5.05 14.57
C HIS A 246 11.59 4.98 15.44
N GLY A 247 11.87 3.84 16.08
CA GLY A 247 13.12 3.64 16.82
C GLY A 247 14.35 3.45 15.93
N HIS A 248 14.19 3.29 14.60
CA HIS A 248 15.27 2.81 13.71
C HIS A 248 15.47 3.61 12.42
N THR A 249 14.80 4.75 12.18
CA THR A 249 15.01 5.55 10.96
C THR A 249 14.74 7.05 11.13
N GLY A 250 15.58 7.87 10.49
CA GLY A 250 15.32 9.27 10.16
C GLY A 250 14.73 9.36 8.75
N SER A 251 13.65 10.12 8.63
CA SER A 251 12.90 10.46 7.39
C SER A 251 12.20 9.31 6.64
N LEU A 252 10.91 9.52 6.33
CA LEU A 252 10.07 8.65 5.50
C LEU A 252 10.14 9.12 4.04
N VAL A 253 10.34 8.20 3.10
CA VAL A 253 10.43 8.51 1.67
C VAL A 253 9.45 7.63 0.88
N SER A 254 8.77 8.21 -0.10
CA SER A 254 7.70 7.61 -0.91
C SER A 254 8.11 7.56 -2.37
N LEU A 255 8.19 6.37 -2.99
CA LEU A 255 8.43 6.21 -4.43
C LEU A 255 7.14 6.30 -5.22
N HIS A 256 7.08 7.25 -6.15
CA HIS A 256 5.94 7.39 -7.05
C HIS A 256 6.23 6.73 -8.41
N ILE A 257 6.04 5.41 -8.50
CA ILE A 257 6.32 4.62 -9.72
C ILE A 257 5.55 5.16 -10.94
N TYR A 258 4.30 5.57 -10.74
CA TYR A 258 3.48 6.15 -11.81
C TYR A 258 4.12 7.39 -12.45
N ALA A 259 4.67 8.28 -11.63
CA ALA A 259 5.33 9.49 -12.10
C ALA A 259 6.71 9.19 -12.70
N LEU A 260 7.46 8.26 -12.11
CA LEU A 260 8.74 7.79 -12.63
C LEU A 260 8.61 7.25 -14.07
N HIS A 261 7.54 6.48 -14.35
CA HIS A 261 7.28 5.90 -15.67
C HIS A 261 6.74 6.89 -16.70
N ARG A 262 6.36 8.10 -16.27
CA ARG A 262 5.85 9.18 -17.13
C ARG A 262 6.72 10.43 -17.08
N ASN A 263 7.92 10.33 -16.52
CA ASN A 263 8.80 11.48 -16.40
C ASN A 263 9.31 11.90 -17.79
N PRO A 264 8.97 13.11 -18.30
CA PRO A 264 9.36 13.56 -19.63
C PRO A 264 10.88 13.75 -19.78
N THR A 265 11.64 13.85 -18.69
CA THR A 265 13.10 13.89 -18.74
C THR A 265 13.73 12.51 -18.97
N VAL A 266 12.95 11.43 -18.81
CA VAL A 266 13.40 10.05 -18.96
C VAL A 266 12.74 9.38 -20.16
N TRP A 267 11.46 9.69 -20.39
CA TRP A 267 10.64 9.10 -21.44
C TRP A 267 10.19 10.18 -22.42
N LYS A 268 10.67 10.11 -23.66
CA LYS A 268 10.19 10.98 -24.74
C LYS A 268 8.71 10.70 -25.00
N ASP A 269 7.86 11.71 -25.05
CA ASP A 269 6.41 11.57 -25.27
C ASP A 269 5.76 10.54 -24.30
N PRO A 270 5.83 10.78 -22.96
CA PRO A 270 5.56 9.76 -21.94
C PRO A 270 4.13 9.22 -21.94
N GLU A 271 3.16 9.95 -22.49
CA GLU A 271 1.76 9.52 -22.59
C GLU A 271 1.47 8.67 -23.85
N VAL A 272 2.44 8.56 -24.77
CA VAL A 272 2.30 7.75 -25.98
C VAL A 272 2.67 6.30 -25.70
N PHE A 273 1.72 5.39 -25.90
CA PHE A 273 1.95 3.95 -25.84
C PHE A 273 2.80 3.50 -27.04
N ASP A 274 4.07 3.21 -26.78
CA ASP A 274 5.03 2.72 -27.78
C ASP A 274 5.80 1.50 -27.22
N PRO A 275 5.47 0.27 -27.68
CA PRO A 275 6.19 -0.94 -27.29
C PRO A 275 7.66 -0.96 -27.71
N LEU A 276 8.05 -0.22 -28.76
CA LEU A 276 9.41 -0.23 -29.31
C LEU A 276 10.42 0.43 -28.38
N ARG A 277 9.98 1.16 -27.35
CA ARG A 277 10.82 1.65 -26.24
C ARG A 277 11.57 0.53 -25.53
N PHE A 278 11.02 -0.69 -25.55
CA PHE A 278 11.60 -1.87 -24.91
C PHE A 278 12.23 -2.84 -25.93
N SER A 279 12.50 -2.38 -27.15
CA SER A 279 13.30 -3.13 -28.12
C SER A 279 14.75 -3.24 -27.65
N GLN A 280 15.46 -4.26 -28.14
CA GLN A 280 16.82 -4.54 -27.71
C GLN A 280 17.78 -3.36 -27.94
N ASP A 281 17.58 -2.61 -29.02
CA ASP A 281 18.39 -1.44 -29.38
C ASP A 281 18.17 -0.29 -28.38
N ASN A 282 16.91 0.01 -28.04
CA ASN A 282 16.54 1.14 -27.18
C ASN A 282 16.78 0.89 -25.68
N LEU A 283 16.88 -0.37 -25.25
CA LEU A 283 17.13 -0.71 -23.84
C LEU A 283 18.56 -0.40 -23.39
N SER A 284 19.52 -0.38 -24.30
CA SER A 284 20.94 -0.19 -23.98
C SER A 284 21.26 1.19 -23.40
N ASP A 285 20.51 2.22 -23.81
CA ASP A 285 20.67 3.61 -23.35
C ASP A 285 19.83 3.94 -22.11
N GLN A 286 19.01 3.02 -21.62
CA GLN A 286 18.06 3.30 -20.55
C GLN A 286 18.62 3.03 -19.15
N HIS A 287 18.41 3.98 -18.24
CA HIS A 287 18.84 3.81 -16.86
C HIS A 287 18.14 2.59 -16.20
N PRO A 288 18.85 1.69 -15.48
CA PRO A 288 18.27 0.45 -14.93
C PRO A 288 17.10 0.65 -13.95
N PHE A 289 16.98 1.83 -13.36
CA PHE A 289 15.90 2.22 -12.45
C PHE A 289 14.85 3.14 -13.12
N ALA A 290 14.90 3.34 -14.44
CA ALA A 290 13.89 4.11 -15.18
C ALA A 290 12.54 3.38 -15.24
N PHE A 291 12.58 2.04 -15.37
CA PHE A 291 11.39 1.20 -15.46
C PHE A 291 11.35 0.13 -14.37
N MET A 292 10.70 0.45 -13.24
CA MET A 292 10.62 -0.45 -12.07
C MET A 292 9.18 -0.82 -11.64
N PRO A 293 8.35 -1.46 -12.49
CA PRO A 293 7.01 -1.90 -12.08
C PRO A 293 7.04 -2.95 -10.95
N PHE A 294 8.13 -3.72 -10.84
CA PHE A 294 8.35 -4.72 -9.80
C PHE A 294 9.31 -4.25 -8.69
N ALA A 295 9.49 -2.93 -8.56
CA ALA A 295 10.55 -2.30 -7.78
C ALA A 295 11.95 -2.83 -8.18
N ALA A 296 12.99 -2.49 -7.42
CA ALA A 296 14.36 -2.92 -7.67
C ALA A 296 15.13 -3.18 -6.36
N GLY A 297 16.34 -3.72 -6.51
CA GLY A 297 17.23 -4.02 -5.39
C GLY A 297 16.76 -5.21 -4.53
N PRO A 298 17.24 -5.34 -3.28
CA PRO A 298 16.95 -6.51 -2.46
C PRO A 298 15.45 -6.65 -2.14
N ARG A 299 14.68 -5.56 -2.20
CA ARG A 299 13.24 -5.52 -1.92
C ARG A 299 12.36 -5.63 -3.17
N ASN A 300 12.92 -6.00 -4.32
CA ASN A 300 12.13 -6.23 -5.53
C ASN A 300 11.05 -7.31 -5.31
N CYS A 301 10.07 -7.33 -6.22
CA CYS A 301 9.00 -8.31 -6.18
C CYS A 301 9.56 -9.75 -6.28
N ILE A 302 9.29 -10.58 -5.27
CA ILE A 302 9.70 -11.99 -5.30
C ILE A 302 8.93 -12.79 -6.37
N GLY A 303 7.70 -12.37 -6.65
CA GLY A 303 6.81 -13.02 -7.61
C GLY A 303 6.89 -12.42 -9.02
N GLN A 304 7.91 -11.62 -9.35
CA GLN A 304 8.01 -10.97 -10.67
C GLN A 304 7.92 -12.00 -11.82
N GLN A 305 8.70 -13.09 -11.75
CA GLN A 305 8.71 -14.10 -12.81
C GLN A 305 7.40 -14.89 -12.85
N PHE A 306 6.79 -15.16 -11.71
CA PHE A 306 5.45 -15.77 -11.62
C PHE A 306 4.41 -14.90 -12.32
N ALA A 307 4.33 -13.62 -11.96
CA ALA A 307 3.37 -12.67 -12.51
C ALA A 307 3.58 -12.47 -14.02
N MET A 308 4.83 -12.35 -14.48
CA MET A 308 5.10 -12.21 -15.92
C MET A 308 4.74 -13.46 -16.71
N THR A 309 4.90 -14.66 -16.13
CA THR A 309 4.51 -15.91 -16.78
C THR A 309 2.99 -16.01 -16.87
N GLU A 310 2.29 -15.75 -15.76
CA GLU A 310 0.83 -15.74 -15.69
C GLU A 310 0.22 -14.73 -16.69
N LEU A 311 0.73 -13.49 -16.70
CA LEU A 311 0.30 -12.45 -17.63
C LEU A 311 0.48 -12.88 -19.09
N LYS A 312 1.64 -13.44 -19.45
CA LYS A 312 1.90 -13.90 -20.82
C LYS A 312 0.94 -15.01 -21.24
N VAL A 313 0.71 -16.00 -20.36
CA VAL A 313 -0.22 -17.10 -20.63
C VAL A 313 -1.64 -16.57 -20.78
N ALA A 314 -2.10 -15.75 -19.84
CA ALA A 314 -3.45 -15.20 -19.84
C ALA A 314 -3.71 -14.34 -21.09
N VAL A 315 -2.80 -13.41 -21.40
CA VAL A 315 -2.93 -12.52 -22.57
C VAL A 315 -2.86 -13.32 -23.86
N ALA A 316 -1.90 -14.24 -24.02
CA ALA A 316 -1.79 -15.05 -25.23
C ALA A 316 -3.05 -15.88 -25.50
N LEU A 317 -3.56 -16.60 -24.49
CA LEU A 317 -4.77 -17.41 -24.63
C LEU A 317 -6.02 -16.55 -24.86
N THR A 318 -6.08 -15.36 -24.28
CA THR A 318 -7.18 -14.41 -24.54
C THR A 318 -7.16 -13.96 -25.99
N LEU A 319 -6.01 -13.51 -26.51
CA LEU A 319 -5.86 -13.04 -27.89
C LEU A 319 -6.03 -14.15 -28.94
N LEU A 320 -5.76 -15.41 -28.58
CA LEU A 320 -6.04 -16.57 -29.44
C LEU A 320 -7.52 -16.93 -29.52
N ARG A 321 -8.36 -16.41 -28.61
CA ARG A 321 -9.79 -16.77 -28.54
C ARG A 321 -10.72 -15.59 -28.84
N PHE A 322 -10.29 -14.38 -28.51
CA PHE A 322 -11.11 -13.17 -28.65
C PHE A 322 -10.34 -12.03 -29.31
N GLU A 323 -11.04 -11.32 -30.18
CA GLU A 323 -10.74 -9.94 -30.55
C GLU A 323 -11.36 -9.02 -29.48
N LEU A 324 -10.60 -8.05 -28.97
CA LEU A 324 -11.04 -7.13 -27.93
C LEU A 324 -11.12 -5.70 -28.48
N ALA A 325 -12.24 -5.02 -28.22
CA ALA A 325 -12.40 -3.60 -28.49
C ALA A 325 -12.82 -2.86 -27.21
N PRO A 326 -12.37 -1.61 -26.98
CA PRO A 326 -12.78 -0.84 -25.81
C PRO A 326 -14.25 -0.42 -25.92
N ASP A 327 -14.96 -0.40 -24.81
CA ASP A 327 -16.21 0.35 -24.72
C ASP A 327 -15.90 1.83 -24.45
N LEU A 328 -16.14 2.69 -25.45
CA LEU A 328 -15.88 4.12 -25.34
C LEU A 328 -16.93 4.88 -24.52
N THR A 329 -18.06 4.25 -24.19
CA THR A 329 -19.13 4.87 -23.38
C THR A 329 -18.79 4.90 -21.89
N THR A 330 -17.99 3.94 -21.42
CA THR A 330 -17.57 3.80 -20.02
C THR A 330 -16.05 3.65 -19.91
N PRO A 331 -15.28 4.73 -20.19
CA PRO A 331 -13.83 4.68 -20.10
C PRO A 331 -13.37 4.38 -18.65
N PRO A 332 -12.25 3.65 -18.48
CA PRO A 332 -11.65 3.40 -17.17
C PRO A 332 -11.27 4.70 -16.46
N ASN A 333 -11.61 4.81 -15.17
CA ASN A 333 -11.20 5.91 -14.32
C ASN A 333 -10.21 5.43 -13.25
N GLU A 334 -8.93 5.75 -13.45
CA GLU A 334 -7.82 5.31 -12.62
C GLU A 334 -7.96 5.76 -11.15
N VAL A 335 -7.87 4.81 -10.23
CA VAL A 335 -7.88 5.05 -8.79
C VAL A 335 -6.80 4.23 -8.09
N THR A 336 -6.04 4.88 -7.20
CA THR A 336 -5.02 4.22 -6.40
C THR A 336 -5.65 3.58 -5.16
N GLN A 337 -5.59 2.25 -5.08
CA GLN A 337 -6.22 1.44 -4.04
C GLN A 337 -5.24 0.36 -3.56
N LEU A 338 -4.04 0.77 -3.10
CA LEU A 338 -2.84 -0.06 -2.89
C LEU A 338 -2.25 -0.65 -4.19
N ILE A 339 -3.13 -1.05 -5.11
CA ILE A 339 -2.86 -1.32 -6.52
C ILE A 339 -3.64 -0.31 -7.38
N LEU A 340 -3.25 -0.14 -8.64
CA LEU A 340 -4.01 0.66 -9.60
C LEU A 340 -5.29 -0.09 -10.00
N ARG A 341 -6.45 0.56 -9.89
CA ARG A 341 -7.76 0.01 -10.27
C ARG A 341 -8.52 1.04 -11.10
N SER A 342 -9.67 0.63 -11.63
CA SER A 342 -10.66 1.53 -12.20
C SER A 342 -11.88 1.63 -11.30
N MET A 343 -12.39 2.84 -11.02
CA MET A 343 -13.67 3.01 -10.33
C MET A 343 -14.85 2.57 -11.20
N THR A 344 -14.72 2.72 -12.51
CA THR A 344 -15.75 2.41 -13.51
C THR A 344 -15.57 1.00 -14.10
N GLY A 345 -14.68 0.17 -13.56
CA GLY A 345 -14.34 -1.13 -14.15
C GLY A 345 -13.52 -1.02 -15.44
N ILE A 346 -13.28 -2.15 -16.10
CA ILE A 346 -12.58 -2.25 -17.39
C ILE A 346 -13.54 -2.90 -18.39
N HIS A 347 -14.32 -2.08 -19.07
CA HIS A 347 -15.36 -2.53 -20.00
C HIS A 347 -14.79 -2.77 -21.40
N LEU A 348 -14.91 -4.01 -21.89
CA LEU A 348 -14.45 -4.42 -23.22
C LEU A 348 -15.58 -5.12 -23.98
N GLN A 349 -15.64 -4.87 -25.29
CA GLN A 349 -16.39 -5.68 -26.23
C GLN A 349 -15.52 -6.86 -26.67
N LEU A 350 -16.05 -8.07 -26.55
CA LEU A 350 -15.35 -9.30 -26.93
C LEU A 350 -16.02 -9.92 -28.15
N LYS A 351 -15.24 -10.20 -29.19
CA LYS A 351 -15.68 -10.93 -30.36
C LYS A 351 -14.90 -12.24 -30.45
N LYS A 352 -15.61 -13.36 -30.37
CA LYS A 352 -15.01 -14.69 -30.49
C LYS A 352 -14.37 -14.85 -31.87
N LEU A 353 -13.13 -15.34 -31.89
CA LEU A 353 -12.46 -15.73 -33.13
C LEU A 353 -13.07 -17.04 -33.66
N SER A 354 -13.34 -17.08 -34.96
CA SER A 354 -13.97 -18.19 -35.67
C SER A 354 -13.09 -19.42 -35.74
#